data_AF-A0A0U2YVC4-F1
#
_entry.id   AF-A0A0U2YVC4-F1
#
_cell.length_a   1.000
_cell.length_b   1.000
_cell.length_c   1.000
_cell.angle_alpha   90.00
_cell.angle_beta   90.00
_cell.angle_gamma   90.00
#
_symmetry.space_group_name_H-M   'P 1'
#
loop_
_entity.id
_entity.type
_entity.pdbx_description
1 polymer ?
#
loop_
_entity_poly.entity_id
_entity_poly.type
_entity_poly.pdbx_seq_one_letter_code
_entity_poly.pdbx_strand_id
1 'polypeptide(L)'
;SAARWDVHGVFVPERPFDIAEEAARLRAIMDDCDGVNLFISEGAGVAEIVAAMEAGGEDVPRDPFGHVMLDKINPGQWFAKQFAAALGADKVLVQKSGYFSRSAAANAADLKLIRQCTDFAVDAALRGESGVVGEDEERGGELRAIEFERIAGGKKFDVTVPWFMELLAELGQG
;
A
#
# COMPACT_ATOMS: atom_id res chain seq x y z
N SER A 1 -18.88 19.20 4.37
CA SER A 1 -18.55 18.59 5.68
C SER A 1 -17.13 18.01 5.61
N ALA A 2 -16.53 17.63 6.75
CA ALA A 2 -15.24 16.93 6.77
C ALA A 2 -15.27 15.60 5.98
N ALA A 3 -16.42 14.91 5.98
CA ALA A 3 -16.65 13.64 5.27
C ALA A 3 -16.28 13.69 3.78
N ARG A 4 -16.50 14.82 3.08
CA ARG A 4 -16.15 14.95 1.65
C ARG A 4 -14.65 14.83 1.35
N TRP A 5 -13.82 15.12 2.34
CA TRP A 5 -12.36 15.07 2.24
C TRP A 5 -11.77 13.80 2.85
N ASP A 6 -12.62 12.95 3.43
CA ASP A 6 -12.17 11.73 4.09
C ASP A 6 -11.81 10.65 3.07
N VAL A 7 -11.08 9.64 3.52
CA VAL A 7 -10.86 8.42 2.73
C VAL A 7 -12.15 7.59 2.78
N HIS A 8 -12.55 7.07 1.62
CA HIS A 8 -13.79 6.30 1.47
C HIS A 8 -13.53 4.85 1.08
N GLY A 9 -12.28 4.51 0.72
CA GLY A 9 -11.85 3.14 0.45
C GLY A 9 -10.32 3.02 0.44
N VAL A 10 -9.82 1.90 0.92
CA VAL A 10 -8.39 1.56 1.05
C VAL A 10 -8.13 0.22 0.36
N PHE A 11 -7.26 0.19 -0.64
CA PHE A 11 -6.94 -1.01 -1.41
C PHE A 11 -5.48 -1.39 -1.19
N VAL A 12 -5.25 -2.63 -0.75
CA VAL A 12 -3.93 -3.21 -0.46
C VAL A 12 -3.69 -4.47 -1.29
N PRO A 13 -2.43 -4.81 -1.62
CA PRO A 13 -2.11 -6.00 -2.43
C PRO A 13 -2.62 -7.32 -1.85
N GLU A 14 -2.69 -7.41 -0.51
CA GLU A 14 -2.99 -8.66 0.20
C GLU A 14 -4.48 -8.99 0.28
N ARG A 15 -5.35 -8.06 -0.12
CA ARG A 15 -6.80 -8.25 -0.06
C ARG A 15 -7.41 -8.16 -1.47
N PRO A 16 -7.96 -9.26 -2.00
CA PRO A 16 -8.74 -9.19 -3.23
C PRO A 16 -10.04 -8.40 -2.99
N PHE A 17 -10.58 -7.83 -4.04
CA PHE A 17 -11.82 -7.07 -3.98
C PHE A 17 -12.59 -7.21 -5.29
N ASP A 18 -13.91 -7.09 -5.22
CA ASP A 18 -14.77 -7.04 -6.39
C ASP A 18 -15.06 -5.57 -6.74
N ILE A 19 -14.66 -5.15 -7.94
CA ILE A 19 -14.84 -3.77 -8.42
C ILE A 19 -16.32 -3.39 -8.50
N ALA A 20 -17.20 -4.32 -8.91
CA ALA A 20 -18.62 -4.04 -9.08
C ALA A 20 -19.31 -3.90 -7.73
N GLU A 21 -19.01 -4.78 -6.78
CA GLU A 21 -19.51 -4.68 -5.40
C GLU A 21 -19.05 -3.37 -4.76
N GLU A 22 -17.77 -3.07 -4.87
CA GLU A 22 -17.20 -1.88 -4.25
C GLU A 22 -17.68 -0.59 -4.93
N ALA A 23 -17.88 -0.60 -6.25
CA ALA A 23 -18.48 0.52 -6.95
C ALA A 23 -19.93 0.77 -6.54
N ALA A 24 -20.71 -0.29 -6.27
CA ALA A 24 -22.08 -0.15 -5.77
C ALA A 24 -22.11 0.53 -4.40
N ARG A 25 -21.21 0.14 -3.50
CA ARG A 25 -21.04 0.79 -2.18
C ARG A 25 -20.61 2.26 -2.34
N LEU A 26 -19.57 2.51 -3.12
CA LEU A 26 -19.01 3.84 -3.32
C LEU A 26 -19.99 4.80 -4.03
N ARG A 27 -20.95 4.29 -4.82
CA ARG A 27 -21.96 5.12 -5.48
C ARG A 27 -22.88 5.81 -4.48
N ALA A 28 -23.28 5.13 -3.40
CA ALA A 28 -24.07 5.76 -2.35
C ALA A 28 -23.30 6.93 -1.70
N ILE A 29 -22.00 6.74 -1.47
CA ILE A 29 -21.12 7.79 -0.94
C ILE A 29 -20.97 8.94 -1.94
N MET A 30 -20.82 8.63 -3.23
CA MET A 30 -20.76 9.63 -4.30
C MET A 30 -22.00 10.52 -4.30
N ASP A 31 -23.19 9.93 -4.16
CA ASP A 31 -24.48 10.65 -4.13
C ASP A 31 -24.60 11.56 -2.89
N ASP A 32 -24.08 11.13 -1.73
CA ASP A 32 -24.14 11.89 -0.47
C ASP A 32 -23.05 12.97 -0.35
N CYS A 33 -21.82 12.64 -0.77
CA CYS A 33 -20.63 13.48 -0.59
C CYS A 33 -20.27 14.32 -1.81
N ASP A 34 -20.89 14.07 -2.98
CA ASP A 34 -20.52 14.68 -4.28
C ASP A 34 -19.06 14.36 -4.66
N GLY A 35 -18.58 13.18 -4.26
CA GLY A 35 -17.20 12.74 -4.45
C GLY A 35 -16.83 11.52 -3.60
N VAL A 36 -15.83 10.77 -4.07
CA VAL A 36 -15.17 9.70 -3.31
C VAL A 36 -13.66 9.87 -3.38
N ASN A 37 -12.96 9.57 -2.29
CA ASN A 37 -11.50 9.58 -2.22
C ASN A 37 -11.01 8.18 -1.88
N LEU A 38 -10.15 7.61 -2.73
CA LEU A 38 -9.68 6.25 -2.59
C LEU A 38 -8.17 6.24 -2.35
N PHE A 39 -7.72 5.47 -1.38
CA PHE A 39 -6.30 5.17 -1.18
C PHE A 39 -5.98 3.83 -1.82
N ILE A 40 -5.05 3.82 -2.76
CA ILE A 40 -4.66 2.62 -3.51
C ILE A 40 -3.16 2.42 -3.33
N SER A 41 -2.78 1.34 -2.65
CA SER A 41 -1.38 0.93 -2.55
C SER A 41 -0.83 0.57 -3.94
N GLU A 42 0.46 0.80 -4.18
CA GLU A 42 1.10 0.62 -5.48
C GLU A 42 0.93 -0.81 -6.05
N GLY A 43 0.89 -1.82 -5.18
CA GLY A 43 0.69 -3.21 -5.58
C GLY A 43 -0.77 -3.68 -5.54
N ALA A 44 -1.74 -2.84 -5.15
CA ALA A 44 -3.13 -3.23 -5.09
C ALA A 44 -3.71 -3.44 -6.50
N GLY A 45 -4.55 -4.45 -6.65
CA GLY A 45 -5.24 -4.79 -7.91
C GLY A 45 -4.35 -5.26 -9.06
N VAL A 46 -3.06 -5.50 -8.82
CA VAL A 46 -2.14 -5.95 -9.86
C VAL A 46 -2.58 -7.28 -10.43
N ALA A 47 -3.00 -8.21 -9.58
CA ALA A 47 -3.48 -9.52 -10.01
C ALA A 47 -4.73 -9.40 -10.87
N GLU A 48 -5.65 -8.51 -10.48
CA GLU A 48 -6.89 -8.21 -11.17
C GLU A 48 -6.64 -7.53 -12.53
N ILE A 49 -5.67 -6.61 -12.60
CA ILE A 49 -5.27 -5.98 -13.86
C ILE A 49 -4.65 -7.02 -14.80
N VAL A 50 -3.74 -7.85 -14.30
CA VAL A 50 -3.10 -8.93 -15.07
C VAL A 50 -4.16 -9.91 -15.60
N ALA A 51 -5.08 -10.36 -14.74
CA ALA A 51 -6.16 -11.25 -15.14
C ALA A 51 -7.08 -10.62 -16.21
N ALA A 52 -7.40 -9.33 -16.07
CA ALA A 52 -8.19 -8.60 -17.06
C ALA A 52 -7.47 -8.43 -18.40
N MET A 53 -6.17 -8.13 -18.38
CA MET A 53 -5.32 -8.05 -19.58
C MET A 53 -5.23 -9.41 -20.28
N GLU A 54 -4.96 -10.48 -19.54
CA GLU A 54 -4.89 -11.85 -20.07
C GLU A 54 -6.24 -12.29 -20.66
N ALA A 55 -7.36 -12.00 -20.00
CA ALA A 55 -8.70 -12.30 -20.50
C ALA A 55 -9.06 -11.48 -21.75
N GLY A 56 -8.54 -10.27 -21.87
CA GLY A 56 -8.67 -9.41 -23.05
C GLY A 56 -7.73 -9.78 -24.21
N GLY A 57 -6.80 -10.70 -23.99
CA GLY A 57 -5.76 -11.06 -24.97
C GLY A 57 -4.66 -10.01 -25.12
N GLU A 58 -4.47 -9.16 -24.12
CA GLU A 58 -3.41 -8.14 -24.06
C GLU A 58 -2.11 -8.74 -23.49
N ASP A 59 -0.96 -8.30 -24.02
CA ASP A 59 0.35 -8.74 -23.52
C ASP A 59 0.66 -8.13 -22.14
N VAL A 60 0.87 -9.00 -21.14
CA VAL A 60 1.28 -8.59 -19.80
C VAL A 60 2.80 -8.36 -19.78
N PRO A 61 3.27 -7.13 -19.51
CA PRO A 61 4.70 -6.85 -19.46
C PRO A 61 5.32 -7.54 -18.24
N ARG A 62 6.22 -8.49 -18.50
CA ARG A 62 7.02 -9.18 -17.48
C ARG A 62 8.51 -8.89 -17.64
N ASP A 63 9.22 -8.82 -16.53
CA ASP A 63 10.68 -8.69 -16.51
C ASP A 63 11.36 -10.03 -16.89
N PRO A 64 12.70 -10.08 -17.06
CA PRO A 64 13.42 -11.32 -17.39
C PRO A 64 13.30 -12.43 -16.33
N PHE A 65 12.85 -12.11 -15.12
CA PHE A 65 12.61 -13.06 -14.03
C PHE A 65 11.15 -13.53 -13.97
N GLY A 66 10.30 -13.05 -14.89
CA GLY A 66 8.89 -13.40 -14.98
C GLY A 66 7.97 -12.58 -14.06
N HIS A 67 8.51 -11.59 -13.35
CA HIS A 67 7.73 -10.69 -12.51
C HIS A 67 7.03 -9.62 -13.35
N VAL A 68 5.80 -9.27 -12.96
CA VAL A 68 5.02 -8.25 -13.65
C VAL A 68 5.66 -6.87 -13.46
N MET A 69 5.88 -6.15 -14.56
CA MET A 69 6.43 -4.80 -14.56
C MET A 69 5.34 -3.77 -14.17
N LEU A 70 5.17 -3.55 -12.87
CA LEU A 70 4.17 -2.65 -12.29
C LEU A 70 4.27 -1.20 -12.80
N ASP A 71 5.49 -0.74 -13.06
CA ASP A 71 5.79 0.58 -13.60
C ASP A 71 5.12 0.80 -14.97
N LYS A 72 4.96 -0.27 -15.75
CA LYS A 72 4.32 -0.24 -17.07
C LYS A 72 2.79 -0.37 -17.02
N ILE A 73 2.24 -0.94 -15.95
CA ILE A 73 0.81 -1.24 -15.81
C ILE A 73 0.03 -0.09 -15.15
N ASN A 74 0.72 0.86 -14.51
CA ASN A 74 0.15 2.04 -13.83
C ASN A 74 -1.20 1.74 -13.11
N PRO A 75 -1.18 0.92 -12.05
CA PRO A 75 -2.40 0.46 -11.37
C PRO A 75 -3.35 1.60 -11.00
N GLY A 76 -2.84 2.70 -10.44
CA GLY A 76 -3.67 3.84 -10.07
C GLY A 76 -4.49 4.44 -11.23
N GLN A 77 -3.95 4.48 -12.46
CA GLN A 77 -4.72 4.94 -13.62
C GLN A 77 -5.76 3.93 -14.07
N TRP A 78 -5.41 2.64 -14.07
CA TRP A 78 -6.36 1.59 -14.44
C TRP A 78 -7.55 1.58 -13.48
N PHE A 79 -7.28 1.61 -12.18
CA PHE A 79 -8.30 1.70 -11.13
C PHE A 79 -9.20 2.92 -11.29
N ALA A 80 -8.58 4.08 -11.49
CA ALA A 80 -9.31 5.33 -11.67
C ALA A 80 -10.25 5.24 -12.89
N LYS A 81 -9.83 4.60 -13.97
CA LYS A 81 -10.69 4.38 -15.15
C LYS A 81 -11.87 3.44 -14.84
N GLN A 82 -11.63 2.33 -14.15
CA GLN A 82 -12.70 1.38 -13.79
C GLN A 82 -13.72 2.00 -12.85
N PHE A 83 -13.27 2.59 -11.75
CA PHE A 83 -14.17 3.23 -10.78
C PHE A 83 -14.87 4.46 -11.37
N ALA A 84 -14.21 5.30 -12.17
CA ALA A 84 -14.86 6.44 -12.79
C ALA A 84 -16.02 6.03 -13.70
N ALA A 85 -15.83 4.99 -14.51
CA ALA A 85 -16.90 4.45 -15.34
C ALA A 85 -18.02 3.86 -14.49
N ALA A 86 -17.68 3.06 -13.48
CA ALA A 86 -18.65 2.39 -12.61
C ALA A 86 -19.41 3.34 -11.68
N LEU A 87 -18.83 4.50 -11.33
CA LEU A 87 -19.43 5.55 -10.50
C LEU A 87 -20.10 6.66 -11.32
N GLY A 88 -19.82 6.76 -12.62
CA GLY A 88 -20.29 7.87 -13.45
C GLY A 88 -19.63 9.19 -13.07
N ALA A 89 -18.34 9.15 -12.70
CA ALA A 89 -17.61 10.33 -12.27
C ALA A 89 -17.24 11.23 -13.46
N ASP A 90 -17.72 12.47 -13.46
CA ASP A 90 -17.38 13.47 -14.49
C ASP A 90 -15.92 13.95 -14.40
N LYS A 91 -15.34 13.90 -13.20
CA LYS A 91 -13.98 14.34 -12.93
C LYS A 91 -13.23 13.31 -12.11
N VAL A 92 -12.00 13.04 -12.56
CA VAL A 92 -11.09 12.08 -11.93
C VAL A 92 -9.75 12.75 -11.69
N LEU A 93 -9.21 12.61 -10.49
CA LEU A 93 -7.87 13.08 -10.14
C LEU A 93 -7.07 11.91 -9.55
N VAL A 94 -5.98 11.56 -10.21
CA VAL A 94 -5.04 10.54 -9.73
C VAL A 94 -3.78 11.23 -9.23
N GLN A 95 -3.46 11.07 -7.94
CA GLN A 95 -2.28 11.67 -7.32
C GLN A 95 -1.31 10.58 -6.88
N LYS A 96 -0.10 10.57 -7.46
CA LYS A 96 0.98 9.69 -7.02
C LYS A 96 1.82 10.41 -5.96
N SER A 97 1.60 10.07 -4.70
CA SER A 97 2.29 10.69 -3.56
C SER A 97 3.67 10.09 -3.27
N GLY A 98 4.11 9.07 -4.01
CA GLY A 98 5.33 8.31 -3.68
C GLY A 98 6.62 9.14 -3.66
N TYR A 99 6.76 10.16 -4.51
CA TYR A 99 7.92 11.07 -4.44
C TYR A 99 7.85 11.99 -3.23
N PHE A 100 6.68 12.59 -2.98
CA PHE A 100 6.47 13.48 -1.84
C PHE A 100 6.66 12.76 -0.51
N SER A 101 6.13 11.54 -0.39
CA SER A 101 6.25 10.73 0.82
C SER A 101 7.71 10.35 1.12
N ARG A 102 8.52 10.07 0.09
CA ARG A 102 9.94 9.70 0.23
C ARG A 102 10.90 10.88 0.38
N SER A 103 10.47 12.09 0.02
CA SER A 103 11.28 13.31 0.09
C SER A 103 10.89 14.24 1.24
N ALA A 104 9.78 13.95 1.93
CA ALA A 104 9.36 14.69 3.10
C ALA A 104 10.39 14.54 4.23
N ALA A 105 10.53 15.60 5.04
CA ALA A 105 11.35 15.55 6.24
C ALA A 105 10.78 14.52 7.22
N ALA A 106 11.66 13.68 7.77
CA ALA A 106 11.31 12.71 8.80
C ALA A 106 10.69 13.43 10.02
N ASN A 107 9.64 12.83 10.58
CA ASN A 107 8.98 13.38 11.76
C ASN A 107 9.82 13.10 13.03
N ALA A 108 9.39 13.63 14.18
CA ALA A 108 10.15 13.48 15.43
C ALA A 108 10.31 12.02 15.89
N ALA A 109 9.31 11.16 15.65
CA ALA A 109 9.38 9.74 15.98
C ALA A 109 10.38 9.01 15.07
N ASP A 110 10.33 9.28 13.76
CA ASP A 110 11.27 8.71 12.78
C ASP A 110 12.70 9.15 13.09
N LEU A 111 12.93 10.44 13.38
CA LEU A 111 14.25 10.96 13.74
C LEU A 111 14.80 10.30 15.02
N LYS A 112 13.92 10.01 15.99
CA LYS A 112 14.30 9.28 17.20
C LYS A 112 14.70 7.85 16.88
N LEU A 113 13.90 7.14 16.09
CA LEU A 113 14.19 5.76 15.66
C LEU A 113 15.49 5.69 14.86
N ILE A 114 15.68 6.58 13.87
CA ILE A 114 16.91 6.68 13.08
C ILE A 114 18.13 6.85 13.98
N ARG A 115 18.05 7.74 14.98
CA ARG A 115 19.14 7.94 15.95
C ARG A 115 19.42 6.68 16.75
N GLN A 116 18.39 6.04 17.32
CA GLN A 116 18.55 4.80 18.09
C GLN A 116 19.18 3.68 17.26
N CYS A 117 18.71 3.48 16.03
CA CYS A 117 19.29 2.50 15.10
C CYS A 117 20.75 2.83 14.76
N THR A 118 21.06 4.11 14.52
CA THR A 118 22.42 4.55 14.16
C THR A 118 23.38 4.36 15.33
N ASP A 119 23.00 4.76 16.53
CA ASP A 119 23.82 4.61 17.74
C ASP A 119 24.08 3.11 18.01
N PHE A 120 23.04 2.26 17.94
CA PHE A 120 23.20 0.82 18.10
C PHE A 120 24.08 0.20 17.01
N ALA A 121 23.96 0.65 15.75
CA ALA A 121 24.78 0.14 14.65
C ALA A 121 26.26 0.45 14.84
N VAL A 122 26.61 1.64 15.34
CA VAL A 122 27.99 1.98 15.69
C VAL A 122 28.50 1.07 16.81
N ASP A 123 27.72 0.88 17.86
CA ASP A 123 28.10 0.04 18.99
C ASP A 123 28.28 -1.44 18.58
N ALA A 124 27.38 -1.99 17.77
CA ALA A 124 27.49 -3.34 17.21
C ALA A 124 28.75 -3.48 16.33
N ALA A 125 29.02 -2.50 15.46
CA ALA A 125 30.22 -2.51 14.63
C ALA A 125 31.52 -2.50 15.47
N LEU A 126 31.55 -1.71 16.55
CA LEU A 126 32.69 -1.67 17.48
C LEU A 126 32.88 -3.00 18.24
N ARG A 127 31.81 -3.75 18.50
CA ARG A 127 31.86 -5.11 19.06
C ARG A 127 32.19 -6.20 18.03
N GLY A 128 32.23 -5.87 16.75
CA GLY A 128 32.42 -6.84 15.66
C GLY A 128 31.17 -7.68 15.35
N GLU A 129 29.99 -7.20 15.74
CA GLU A 129 28.71 -7.84 15.43
C GLU A 129 28.26 -7.50 14.01
N SER A 130 27.84 -8.52 13.25
CA SER A 130 27.43 -8.40 11.85
C SER A 130 25.92 -8.59 11.72
N GLY A 131 25.25 -7.72 10.97
CA GLY A 131 23.82 -7.81 10.71
C GLY A 131 23.19 -6.50 10.23
N VAL A 132 21.87 -6.53 10.02
CA VAL A 132 21.04 -5.36 9.74
C VAL A 132 20.41 -4.88 11.04
N VAL A 133 20.64 -3.62 11.41
CA VAL A 133 20.08 -3.06 12.65
C VAL A 133 18.63 -2.66 12.46
N GLY A 134 17.76 -3.14 13.35
CA GLY A 134 16.33 -2.83 13.37
C GLY A 134 15.62 -3.45 14.57
N GLU A 135 14.34 -3.16 14.71
CA GLU A 135 13.46 -3.79 15.70
C GLU A 135 13.06 -5.19 15.19
N ASP A 136 13.54 -6.23 15.84
CA ASP A 136 13.32 -7.63 15.45
C ASP A 136 11.95 -8.11 15.94
N GLU A 137 10.96 -8.15 15.05
CA GLU A 137 9.59 -8.57 15.36
C GLU A 137 9.53 -9.99 15.94
N GLU A 138 10.36 -10.92 15.48
CA GLU A 138 10.41 -12.29 16.01
C GLU A 138 11.07 -12.37 17.40
N ARG A 139 11.66 -11.27 17.86
CA ARG A 139 12.20 -11.06 19.21
C ARG A 139 11.40 -10.00 19.99
N GLY A 140 10.16 -9.75 19.61
CA GLY A 140 9.28 -8.83 20.33
C GLY A 140 9.63 -7.35 20.16
N GLY A 141 10.23 -6.98 19.03
CA GLY A 141 10.59 -5.60 18.71
C GLY A 141 11.90 -5.13 19.37
N GLU A 142 12.75 -6.06 19.81
CA GLU A 142 14.06 -5.72 20.35
C GLU A 142 14.93 -5.05 19.28
N LEU A 143 15.51 -3.89 19.60
CA LEU A 143 16.50 -3.24 18.74
C LEU A 143 17.80 -4.03 18.77
N ARG A 144 18.16 -4.68 17.65
CA ARG A 144 19.36 -5.53 17.55
C ARG A 144 19.96 -5.56 16.15
N ALA A 145 21.16 -6.13 16.03
CA ALA A 145 21.73 -6.52 14.74
C ALA A 145 21.14 -7.88 14.33
N ILE A 146 20.26 -7.86 13.34
CA ILE A 146 19.55 -9.03 12.80
C ILE A 146 20.46 -9.73 11.79
N GLU A 147 20.55 -11.06 11.91
CA GLU A 147 21.37 -11.91 11.06
C GLU A 147 20.95 -11.79 9.59
N PHE A 148 21.90 -11.62 8.66
CA PHE A 148 21.59 -11.45 7.23
C PHE A 148 20.75 -12.58 6.64
N GLU A 149 20.95 -13.82 7.10
CA GLU A 149 20.20 -15.00 6.68
C GLU A 149 18.71 -14.95 7.04
N ARG A 150 18.33 -14.11 8.01
CA ARG A 150 16.94 -13.88 8.41
C ARG A 150 16.29 -12.71 7.66
N ILE A 151 17.07 -11.91 6.94
CA ILE A 151 16.55 -10.78 6.16
C ILE A 151 15.99 -11.28 4.83
N ALA A 152 14.67 -11.18 4.68
CA ALA A 152 13.95 -11.53 3.47
C ALA A 152 13.01 -10.40 3.03
N GLY A 153 12.81 -10.28 1.72
CA GLY A 153 11.81 -9.38 1.13
C GLY A 153 10.44 -10.07 0.99
N GLY A 154 9.41 -9.28 0.67
CA GLY A 154 8.09 -9.82 0.30
C GLY A 154 7.22 -10.26 1.49
N LYS A 155 7.51 -9.80 2.71
CA LYS A 155 6.60 -9.95 3.85
C LYS A 155 5.25 -9.33 3.52
N LYS A 156 4.20 -10.14 3.55
CA LYS A 156 2.82 -9.71 3.34
C LYS A 156 2.31 -8.96 4.57
N PHE A 157 1.52 -7.93 4.34
CA PHE A 157 0.74 -7.31 5.39
C PHE A 157 -0.36 -8.27 5.89
N ASP A 158 -0.51 -8.38 7.22
CA ASP A 158 -1.60 -9.15 7.83
C ASP A 158 -2.88 -8.31 7.85
N VAL A 159 -3.79 -8.59 6.92
CA VAL A 159 -5.08 -7.90 6.77
C VAL A 159 -6.09 -8.24 7.86
N THR A 160 -5.74 -9.11 8.82
CA THR A 160 -6.63 -9.51 9.93
C THR A 160 -6.34 -8.74 11.22
N VAL A 161 -5.32 -7.88 11.24
CA VAL A 161 -4.98 -7.08 12.42
C VAL A 161 -6.16 -6.20 12.86
N PRO A 162 -6.45 -6.09 14.17
CA PRO A 162 -7.67 -5.46 14.65
C PRO A 162 -7.89 -4.04 14.13
N TRP A 163 -6.85 -3.21 14.13
CA TRP A 163 -6.95 -1.81 13.68
C TRP A 163 -7.31 -1.70 12.19
N PHE A 164 -6.88 -2.66 11.36
CA PHE A 164 -7.17 -2.62 9.93
C PHE A 164 -8.59 -3.09 9.66
N MET A 165 -9.05 -4.11 10.39
CA MET A 165 -10.45 -4.54 10.34
C MET A 165 -11.40 -3.47 10.85
N GLU A 166 -11.01 -2.72 11.88
CA GLU A 166 -11.75 -1.56 12.39
C GLU A 166 -11.80 -0.43 11.37
N LEU A 167 -10.66 -0.06 10.76
CA LEU A 167 -10.61 0.91 9.67
C LEU A 167 -11.55 0.53 8.52
N LEU A 168 -11.51 -0.73 8.09
CA LEU A 168 -12.38 -1.24 7.03
C LEU A 168 -13.86 -1.14 7.43
N ALA A 169 -14.21 -1.53 8.65
CA ALA A 169 -15.58 -1.41 9.17
C ALA A 169 -16.05 0.05 9.25
N GLU A 170 -15.20 0.98 9.67
CA GLU A 170 -15.49 2.42 9.70
C GLU A 170 -15.75 2.99 8.31
N LEU A 171 -14.99 2.53 7.31
CA LEU A 171 -15.21 2.87 5.90
C LEU A 171 -16.45 2.19 5.30
N GLY A 172 -17.05 1.23 6.01
CA GLY A 172 -18.06 0.33 5.47
C GLY A 172 -17.54 -0.60 4.37
N GLN A 173 -16.22 -0.73 4.25
CA GLN A 173 -15.54 -1.54 3.24
C GLN A 173 -15.24 -2.92 3.82
N GLY A 174 -15.70 -4.01 3.21
CA GLY A 174 -15.53 -5.33 3.78
C GLY A 174 -16.00 -6.44 2.87
#